data_AF-A0A941WTR4-F1
#
_entry.id   AF-A0A941WTR4-F1
#
_cell.length_a   1.000
_cell.length_b   1.000
_cell.length_c   1.000
_cell.angle_alpha   90.00
_cell.angle_beta   90.00
_cell.angle_gamma   90.00
#
_symmetry.space_group_name_H-M   'P 1'
#
loop_
_entity.id
_entity.type
_entity.pdbx_description
1 polymer ?
#
loop_
_entity_poly.entity_id
_entity_poly.type
_entity_poly.pdbx_seq_one_letter_code
_entity_poly.pdbx_strand_id
1 'polypeptide(L)'
;MEAIVGIICEYDPFHRGHRRQFELIRAQLPGARIVCLMSGPFTQRGMPALHAPAVRARAALQAGADLVLELPCAFSVREAEHFALGGVSILTRLGFVTHLSFGAEDGLDALLPAAALLDAPTPAFQEALRAALVRGASFAAAQGEALAACLPATRPAPWEKPNNILALCYLRALRR
;
A
#
# COMPACT_ATOMS: atom_id res chain seq x y z
N MET A 1 6.25 -21.96 10.79
CA MET A 1 4.84 -21.52 10.69
C MET A 1 4.52 -21.32 9.23
N GLU A 2 3.33 -21.71 8.79
CA GLU A 2 2.89 -21.50 7.41
C GLU A 2 2.78 -20.00 7.11
N ALA A 3 3.31 -19.54 5.97
CA ALA A 3 3.25 -18.14 5.60
C ALA A 3 1.81 -17.79 5.16
N ILE A 4 1.24 -16.74 5.73
CA ILE A 4 -0.08 -16.22 5.35
C ILE A 4 0.11 -14.77 4.94
N VAL A 5 -0.08 -14.52 3.65
CA VAL A 5 0.25 -13.27 2.98
C VAL A 5 -1.03 -12.49 2.72
N GLY A 6 -1.16 -11.34 3.37
CA GLY A 6 -2.21 -10.38 3.15
C GLY A 6 -1.93 -9.53 1.91
N ILE A 7 -2.97 -9.23 1.13
CA ILE A 7 -2.93 -8.28 0.01
C ILE A 7 -4.13 -7.34 0.17
N ILE A 8 -3.89 -6.03 0.20
CA ILE A 8 -4.96 -5.03 0.18
C ILE A 8 -5.15 -4.62 -1.29
N CYS A 9 -6.36 -4.80 -1.84
CA CYS A 9 -6.56 -4.76 -3.28
C CYS A 9 -7.95 -4.26 -3.71
N GLU A 10 -8.11 -4.03 -5.01
CA GLU A 10 -9.39 -3.62 -5.60
C GLU A 10 -9.83 -4.54 -6.75
N TYR A 11 -8.88 -5.06 -7.52
CA TYR A 11 -9.10 -5.98 -8.64
C TYR A 11 -10.16 -5.50 -9.64
N ASP A 12 -9.96 -4.31 -10.19
CA ASP A 12 -10.94 -3.61 -11.02
C ASP A 12 -10.54 -3.45 -12.50
N PRO A 13 -10.61 -4.49 -13.35
CA PRO A 13 -10.91 -5.89 -13.04
C PRO A 13 -9.64 -6.68 -12.63
N PHE A 14 -9.82 -7.95 -12.22
CA PHE A 14 -8.69 -8.85 -11.99
C PHE A 14 -7.93 -9.12 -13.30
N HIS A 15 -6.60 -8.93 -13.33
CA HIS A 15 -5.79 -9.05 -14.54
C HIS A 15 -4.46 -9.79 -14.31
N ARG A 16 -3.65 -9.95 -15.36
CA ARG A 16 -2.37 -10.69 -15.34
C ARG A 16 -1.38 -10.21 -14.29
N GLY A 17 -1.31 -8.89 -14.03
CA GLY A 17 -0.49 -8.34 -12.95
C GLY A 17 -0.84 -8.89 -11.55
N HIS A 18 -2.12 -9.00 -11.21
CA HIS A 18 -2.56 -9.57 -9.94
C HIS A 18 -2.23 -11.06 -9.84
N ARG A 19 -2.44 -11.82 -10.93
CA ARG A 19 -2.02 -13.23 -10.99
C ARG A 19 -0.51 -13.36 -10.81
N ARG A 20 0.27 -12.49 -11.44
CA ARG A 20 1.73 -12.46 -11.31
C ARG A 20 2.16 -12.20 -9.86
N GLN A 21 1.47 -11.34 -9.13
CA GLN A 21 1.72 -11.12 -7.70
C GLN A 21 1.56 -12.43 -6.91
N PHE A 22 0.52 -13.23 -7.19
CA PHE A 22 0.30 -14.51 -6.50
C PHE A 22 1.39 -15.53 -6.82
N GLU A 23 1.81 -15.60 -8.09
CA GLU A 23 2.92 -16.43 -8.53
C GLU A 23 4.23 -16.05 -7.82
N LEU A 24 4.51 -14.75 -7.71
CA LEU A 24 5.71 -14.25 -7.03
C LEU A 24 5.69 -14.58 -5.53
N ILE A 25 4.53 -14.44 -4.87
CA ILE A 25 4.36 -14.84 -3.48
C ILE A 25 4.70 -16.32 -3.30
N ARG A 26 4.14 -17.20 -4.13
CA ARG A 26 4.37 -18.65 -4.02
C ARG A 26 5.80 -19.06 -4.40
N ALA A 27 6.43 -18.33 -5.32
CA ALA A 27 7.83 -18.56 -5.69
C ALA A 27 8.80 -18.17 -4.56
N GLN A 28 8.51 -17.07 -3.84
CA GLN A 28 9.34 -16.59 -2.74
C GLN A 28 9.04 -17.32 -1.42
N LEU A 29 7.78 -17.71 -1.21
CA LEU A 29 7.28 -18.36 -0.01
C LEU A 29 6.49 -19.62 -0.42
N PRO A 30 7.19 -20.75 -0.70
CA PRO A 30 6.53 -22.01 -1.05
C PRO A 30 5.53 -22.45 0.03
N GLY A 31 4.31 -22.77 -0.39
CA GLY A 31 3.21 -23.16 0.51
C GLY A 31 2.46 -21.99 1.16
N ALA A 32 2.80 -20.74 0.83
CA ALA A 32 2.09 -19.58 1.36
C ALA A 32 0.60 -19.57 0.99
N ARG A 33 -0.23 -19.19 1.97
CA ARG A 33 -1.65 -18.87 1.78
C ARG A 33 -1.82 -17.39 1.47
N ILE A 34 -2.77 -17.06 0.60
CA ILE A 34 -3.02 -15.71 0.14
C ILE A 34 -4.39 -15.24 0.63
N VAL A 35 -4.40 -14.14 1.38
CA VAL A 35 -5.61 -13.50 1.91
C VAL A 35 -5.75 -12.13 1.28
N CYS A 36 -6.81 -11.93 0.51
CA CYS A 36 -7.12 -10.65 -0.13
C CYS A 36 -8.12 -9.87 0.72
N LEU A 37 -7.77 -8.63 1.10
CA LEU A 37 -8.68 -7.66 1.68
C LEU A 37 -9.05 -6.66 0.58
N MET A 38 -10.21 -6.88 -0.04
CA MET A 38 -10.59 -6.28 -1.31
C MET A 38 -11.63 -5.17 -1.12
N SER A 39 -11.43 -4.00 -1.75
CA SER A 39 -12.44 -2.94 -1.83
C SER A 39 -13.79 -3.49 -2.27
N GLY A 40 -14.85 -3.02 -1.60
CA GLY A 40 -16.24 -3.31 -1.93
C GLY A 40 -16.69 -2.67 -3.27
N PRO A 41 -17.93 -2.18 -3.40
CA PRO A 41 -18.44 -1.69 -4.69
C PRO A 41 -17.75 -0.42 -5.22
N PHE A 42 -16.98 0.29 -4.38
CA PHE A 42 -16.26 1.51 -4.74
C PHE A 42 -14.77 1.37 -4.49
N THR A 43 -13.97 1.92 -5.40
CA THR A 43 -12.52 1.95 -5.33
C THR A 43 -12.00 3.14 -4.50
N GLN A 44 -10.72 3.12 -4.17
CA GLN A 44 -9.98 4.18 -3.49
C GLN A 44 -10.10 5.52 -4.20
N ARG A 45 -10.22 5.50 -5.52
CA ARG A 45 -10.41 6.69 -6.35
C ARG A 45 -11.85 7.21 -6.33
N GLY A 46 -12.73 6.63 -5.51
CA GLY A 46 -14.14 7.00 -5.42
C GLY A 46 -14.98 6.55 -6.60
N MET A 47 -14.45 5.66 -7.45
CA MET A 47 -15.16 5.19 -8.63
C MET A 47 -15.92 3.90 -8.33
N PRO A 48 -17.11 3.67 -8.92
CA PRO A 48 -17.75 2.37 -8.88
C PRO A 48 -16.85 1.34 -9.57
N ALA A 49 -16.68 0.17 -8.96
CA ALA A 49 -15.95 -0.93 -9.59
C ALA A 49 -16.71 -1.42 -10.83
N LEU A 50 -15.98 -1.80 -11.88
CA LEU A 50 -16.49 -2.33 -13.15
C LEU A 50 -17.35 -3.58 -12.93
N HIS A 51 -17.02 -4.38 -11.92
CA HIS A 51 -17.74 -5.60 -11.57
C HIS A 51 -18.11 -5.63 -10.09
N ALA A 52 -19.27 -6.23 -9.79
CA ALA A 52 -19.72 -6.45 -8.43
C ALA A 52 -18.66 -7.18 -7.59
N PRO A 53 -18.54 -6.89 -6.27
CA PRO A 53 -17.52 -7.50 -5.41
C PRO A 53 -17.46 -9.02 -5.51
N ALA A 54 -18.61 -9.69 -5.58
CA ALA A 54 -18.68 -11.16 -5.70
C ALA A 54 -18.00 -11.71 -6.98
N VAL A 55 -18.03 -10.96 -8.09
CA VAL A 55 -17.37 -11.37 -9.35
C VAL A 55 -15.86 -11.24 -9.22
N ARG A 56 -15.38 -10.14 -8.66
CA ARG A 56 -13.93 -9.90 -8.43
C ARG A 56 -13.35 -10.87 -7.40
N ALA A 57 -14.08 -11.14 -6.32
CA ALA A 57 -13.71 -12.13 -5.32
C ALA A 57 -13.59 -13.53 -5.93
N ARG A 58 -14.55 -13.93 -6.77
CA ARG A 58 -14.51 -15.21 -7.49
C ARG A 58 -13.27 -15.30 -8.40
N ALA A 59 -12.95 -14.24 -9.14
CA ALA A 59 -11.77 -14.20 -9.99
C ALA A 59 -10.46 -14.38 -9.18
N ALA A 60 -10.36 -13.73 -8.01
CA ALA A 60 -9.21 -13.89 -7.12
C ALA A 60 -9.10 -15.32 -6.55
N LEU A 61 -10.21 -15.90 -6.08
CA LEU A 61 -10.26 -17.29 -5.59
C LEU A 61 -9.86 -18.29 -6.68
N GLN A 62 -10.40 -18.14 -7.89
CA GLN A 62 -10.04 -18.98 -9.05
C GLN A 62 -8.57 -18.82 -9.47
N ALA A 63 -7.96 -17.67 -9.20
CA ALA A 63 -6.54 -17.44 -9.46
C ALA A 63 -5.62 -17.97 -8.34
N GLY A 64 -6.19 -18.45 -7.21
CA GLY A 64 -5.44 -19.07 -6.13
C GLY A 64 -5.33 -18.27 -4.84
N ALA A 65 -6.18 -17.25 -4.62
CA ALA A 65 -6.40 -16.73 -3.27
C ALA A 65 -7.11 -17.78 -2.41
N ASP A 66 -6.74 -17.90 -1.14
CA ASP A 66 -7.36 -18.83 -0.18
C ASP A 66 -8.56 -18.19 0.53
N LEU A 67 -8.53 -16.87 0.71
CA LEU A 67 -9.58 -16.10 1.36
C LEU A 67 -9.69 -14.72 0.72
N VAL A 68 -10.93 -14.25 0.51
CA VAL A 68 -11.24 -12.87 0.12
C VAL A 68 -12.19 -12.28 1.15
N LEU A 69 -11.77 -11.19 1.79
CA LEU A 69 -12.54 -10.39 2.72
C LEU A 69 -12.84 -9.03 2.09
N GLU A 70 -13.94 -8.42 2.46
CA GLU A 70 -14.25 -7.06 2.04
C GLU A 70 -13.55 -6.02 2.92
N LEU A 71 -12.90 -5.04 2.31
CA LEU A 71 -12.41 -3.83 2.98
C LEU A 71 -13.60 -2.88 3.18
N PRO A 72 -13.96 -2.51 4.43
CA PRO A 72 -15.11 -1.64 4.68
C PRO A 72 -14.99 -0.30 3.96
N CYS A 73 -16.12 0.21 3.44
CA CYS A 73 -16.18 1.47 2.70
C CYS A 73 -15.60 2.67 3.47
N ALA A 74 -15.67 2.65 4.81
CA ALA A 74 -15.07 3.65 5.68
C ALA A 74 -13.55 3.80 5.50
N PHE A 75 -12.89 2.76 4.97
CA PHE A 75 -11.46 2.74 4.65
C PHE A 75 -11.21 2.63 3.14
N SER A 76 -12.06 1.92 2.39
CA SER A 76 -11.81 1.68 0.97
C SER A 76 -11.98 2.93 0.10
N VAL A 77 -12.83 3.89 0.49
CA VAL A 77 -13.07 5.15 -0.25
C VAL A 77 -12.41 6.32 0.48
N ARG A 78 -11.09 6.22 0.65
CA ARG A 78 -10.27 7.19 1.39
C ARG A 78 -8.92 7.38 0.71
N GLU A 79 -8.26 8.47 1.07
CA GLU A 79 -6.88 8.74 0.71
C GLU A 79 -5.92 7.61 1.18
N ALA A 80 -4.76 7.51 0.53
CA ALA A 80 -3.80 6.41 0.70
C ALA A 80 -3.44 6.10 2.15
N GLU A 81 -3.28 7.12 3.01
CA GLU A 81 -2.94 6.89 4.42
C GLU A 81 -4.05 6.16 5.18
N HIS A 82 -5.32 6.55 5.01
CA HIS A 82 -6.44 5.89 5.68
C HIS A 82 -6.79 4.53 5.06
N PHE A 83 -6.65 4.40 3.74
CA PHE A 83 -6.80 3.12 3.05
C PHE A 83 -5.78 2.09 3.58
N ALA A 84 -4.51 2.49 3.66
CA ALA A 84 -3.44 1.67 4.20
C ALA A 84 -3.64 1.35 5.68
N LEU A 85 -3.96 2.36 6.51
CA LEU A 85 -4.18 2.18 7.94
C LEU A 85 -5.31 1.17 8.22
N GLY A 86 -6.45 1.32 7.55
CA GLY A 86 -7.58 0.42 7.71
C GLY A 86 -7.25 -1.00 7.25
N GLY A 87 -6.67 -1.14 6.06
CA GLY A 87 -6.33 -2.44 5.52
C GLY A 87 -5.27 -3.19 6.34
N VAL A 88 -4.19 -2.50 6.73
CA VAL A 88 -3.15 -3.09 7.59
C VAL A 88 -3.70 -3.42 8.97
N SER A 89 -4.49 -2.53 9.60
CA SER A 89 -5.07 -2.79 10.91
C SER A 89 -5.98 -4.02 10.92
N ILE A 90 -6.83 -4.17 9.89
CA ILE A 90 -7.71 -5.34 9.76
C ILE A 90 -6.87 -6.61 9.59
N LEU A 91 -5.92 -6.63 8.65
CA LEU A 91 -5.07 -7.80 8.41
C LEU A 91 -4.27 -8.21 9.65
N THR A 92 -3.71 -7.24 10.38
CA THR A 92 -3.00 -7.48 11.64
C THR A 92 -3.93 -8.07 12.71
N ARG A 93 -5.15 -7.53 12.86
CA ARG A 93 -6.12 -7.98 13.88
C ARG A 93 -6.73 -9.35 13.59
N LEU A 94 -6.65 -9.86 12.36
CA LEU A 94 -6.99 -11.26 12.08
C LEU A 94 -6.08 -12.23 12.83
N GLY A 95 -4.88 -11.81 13.25
CA GLY A 95 -3.99 -12.56 14.12
C GLY A 95 -3.22 -13.70 13.45
N PHE A 96 -3.60 -14.10 12.23
CA PHE A 96 -2.94 -15.17 11.48
C PHE A 96 -2.12 -14.65 10.28
N VAL A 97 -2.30 -13.40 9.85
CA VAL A 97 -1.55 -12.83 8.72
C VAL A 97 -0.13 -12.52 9.16
N THR A 98 0.87 -13.08 8.47
CA THR A 98 2.28 -12.96 8.84
C THR A 98 3.07 -12.03 7.92
N HIS A 99 2.60 -11.80 6.69
CA HIS A 99 3.27 -10.97 5.70
C HIS A 99 2.26 -10.08 4.98
N LEU A 100 2.71 -8.93 4.50
CA LEU A 100 1.94 -8.07 3.59
C LEU A 100 2.64 -8.05 2.22
N SER A 101 1.91 -8.26 1.14
CA SER A 101 2.41 -8.12 -0.23
C SER A 101 1.70 -6.97 -0.95
N PHE A 102 2.49 -6.07 -1.51
CA PHE A 102 2.03 -4.93 -2.32
C PHE A 102 2.98 -4.70 -3.49
N GLY A 103 2.47 -4.07 -4.55
CA GLY A 103 3.28 -3.59 -5.67
C GLY A 103 3.93 -2.25 -5.34
N ALA A 104 5.14 -2.03 -5.85
CA ALA A 104 5.89 -0.78 -5.76
C ALA A 104 6.73 -0.62 -7.03
N GLU A 105 6.97 0.62 -7.46
CA GLU A 105 7.90 0.90 -8.56
C GLU A 105 9.36 0.80 -8.13
N ASP A 106 9.66 1.00 -6.84
CA ASP A 106 11.01 0.94 -6.28
C ASP A 106 11.11 -0.12 -5.18
N GLY A 107 12.35 -0.56 -4.91
CA GLY A 107 12.64 -1.53 -3.86
C GLY A 107 12.46 -0.97 -2.45
N LEU A 108 12.36 -1.89 -1.48
CA LEU A 108 12.24 -1.52 -0.06
C LEU A 108 13.45 -0.74 0.47
N ASP A 109 14.63 -0.92 -0.13
CA ASP A 109 15.84 -0.15 0.15
C ASP A 109 15.67 1.35 -0.09
N ALA A 110 14.90 1.74 -1.11
CA ALA A 110 14.54 3.14 -1.36
C ALA A 110 13.39 3.64 -0.48
N LEU A 111 12.42 2.77 -0.15
CA LEU A 111 11.19 3.16 0.52
C LEU A 111 11.27 3.16 2.06
N LEU A 112 12.02 2.23 2.66
CA LEU A 112 12.12 2.12 4.12
C LEU A 112 12.73 3.36 4.80
N PRO A 113 13.81 3.99 4.29
CA PRO A 113 14.33 5.22 4.87
C PRO A 113 13.31 6.36 4.85
N ALA A 114 12.59 6.51 3.73
CA ALA A 114 11.56 7.51 3.59
C ALA A 114 10.40 7.27 4.57
N ALA A 115 9.88 6.03 4.65
CA ALA A 115 8.83 5.68 5.60
C ALA A 115 9.25 5.95 7.06
N ALA A 116 10.49 5.62 7.42
CA ALA A 116 11.03 5.87 8.75
C ALA A 116 11.14 7.37 9.05
N LEU A 117 11.62 8.19 8.10
CA LEU A 117 11.74 9.63 8.27
C LEU A 117 10.38 10.33 8.38
N LEU A 118 9.36 9.82 7.67
CA LEU A 118 7.99 10.33 7.78
C LEU A 118 7.32 10.00 9.11
N ASP A 119 7.68 8.88 9.73
CA ASP A 119 7.11 8.43 11.01
C ASP A 119 7.86 9.01 12.22
N ALA A 120 9.17 9.19 12.11
CA ALA A 120 10.02 9.86 13.09
C ALA A 120 10.83 11.01 12.45
N PRO A 121 10.20 12.18 12.21
CA PRO A 121 10.84 13.31 11.54
C PRO A 121 12.05 13.87 12.29
N THR A 122 13.18 14.03 11.60
CA THR A 122 14.36 14.70 12.14
C THR A 122 14.20 16.22 12.13
N PRO A 123 14.99 16.98 12.93
CA PRO A 123 14.97 18.44 12.89
C PRO A 123 15.23 19.01 11.48
N ALA A 124 16.21 18.43 10.76
CA ALA A 124 16.53 18.84 9.39
C ALA A 124 15.34 18.65 8.42
N PHE A 125 14.64 17.51 8.53
CA PHE A 125 13.43 17.27 7.75
C PHE A 125 12.31 18.27 8.10
N GLN A 126 12.09 18.52 9.40
CA GLN A 126 11.07 19.47 9.85
C GLN A 126 11.36 20.89 9.36
N GLU A 127 12.62 21.30 9.36
CA GLU A 127 13.06 22.60 8.84
C GLU A 127 12.83 22.70 7.33
N ALA A 128 13.25 21.70 6.55
CA ALA A 128 13.02 21.66 5.11
C ALA A 128 11.53 21.69 4.75
N LEU A 129 10.71 20.92 5.48
CA LEU A 129 9.26 20.89 5.33
C LEU A 129 8.64 22.26 5.61
N ARG A 130 8.99 22.89 6.73
CA ARG A 130 8.50 24.24 7.08
C ARG A 130 8.91 25.27 6.05
N ALA A 131 10.16 25.24 5.59
CA ALA A 131 10.64 26.16 4.56
C ALA A 131 9.84 26.03 3.26
N ALA A 132 9.52 24.81 2.82
CA ALA A 132 8.68 24.57 1.64
C ALA A 132 7.24 25.04 1.83
N LEU A 133 6.63 24.77 3.00
CA LEU A 133 5.29 25.25 3.32
C LEU A 133 5.20 26.79 3.34
N VAL A 134 6.20 27.46 3.91
CA VAL A 134 6.27 28.95 3.92
C VAL A 134 6.38 29.52 2.51
N ARG A 135 7.01 28.81 1.57
CA ARG A 135 7.04 29.19 0.14
C ARG A 135 5.71 28.96 -0.58
N GLY A 136 4.70 28.38 0.07
CA GLY A 136 3.38 28.11 -0.50
C GLY A 136 3.25 26.75 -1.19
N ALA A 137 4.20 25.83 -1.00
CA ALA A 137 4.05 24.46 -1.51
C ALA A 137 2.87 23.74 -0.81
N SER A 138 2.14 22.91 -1.56
CA SER A 138 1.16 22.01 -0.96
C SER A 138 1.83 21.05 0.02
N PHE A 139 1.09 20.49 0.99
CA PHE A 139 1.67 19.56 1.96
C PHE A 139 2.38 18.38 1.30
N ALA A 140 1.80 17.79 0.25
CA ALA A 140 2.42 16.68 -0.48
C ALA A 140 3.72 17.11 -1.18
N ALA A 141 3.72 18.27 -1.84
CA ALA A 141 4.93 18.80 -2.49
C ALA A 141 6.01 19.14 -1.45
N ALA A 142 5.64 19.80 -0.36
CA ALA A 142 6.56 20.16 0.72
C ALA A 142 7.17 18.93 1.39
N GLN A 143 6.38 17.86 1.58
CA GLN A 143 6.87 16.58 2.09
C GLN A 143 7.85 15.92 1.13
N GLY A 144 7.55 15.92 -0.18
CA GLY A 144 8.45 15.39 -1.21
C GLY A 144 9.78 16.15 -1.29
N GLU A 145 9.74 17.49 -1.21
CA GLU A 145 10.93 18.34 -1.15
C GLU A 145 11.76 18.07 0.11
N ALA A 146 11.11 17.92 1.27
CA ALA A 146 11.79 17.63 2.53
C ALA A 146 12.46 16.24 2.51
N LEU A 147 11.81 15.23 1.92
CA LEU A 147 12.42 13.92 1.69
C LEU A 147 13.64 14.02 0.78
N ALA A 148 13.55 14.77 -0.33
CA ALA A 148 14.65 14.97 -1.27
C ALA A 148 15.85 15.73 -0.66
N ALA A 149 15.60 16.58 0.33
CA ALA A 149 16.66 17.28 1.06
C ALA A 149 17.41 16.38 2.06
N CYS A 150 16.77 15.30 2.53
CA CYS A 150 17.33 14.43 3.57
C CYS A 150 17.78 13.05 3.07
N LEU A 151 17.31 12.61 1.90
CA LEU A 151 17.56 11.27 1.37
C LEU A 151 18.05 11.35 -0.09
N PRO A 152 18.94 10.43 -0.50
CA PRO A 152 19.33 10.33 -1.90
C PRO A 152 18.11 9.96 -2.75
N ALA A 153 17.89 10.68 -3.84
CA ALA A 153 16.76 10.47 -4.74
C ALA A 153 17.22 10.42 -6.20
N THR A 154 16.68 9.47 -6.95
CA THR A 154 16.66 9.50 -8.42
C THR A 154 15.49 10.39 -8.89
N ARG A 155 15.45 10.80 -10.17
CA ARG A 155 14.29 11.51 -10.73
C ARG A 155 13.53 10.61 -11.71
N PRO A 156 12.19 10.48 -11.60
CA PRO A 156 11.34 10.99 -10.52
C PRO A 156 11.64 10.29 -9.18
N ALA A 157 11.44 11.00 -8.07
CA ALA A 157 11.79 10.48 -6.74
C ALA A 157 10.87 9.31 -6.35
N PRO A 158 11.35 8.35 -5.53
CA PRO A 158 10.54 7.20 -5.14
C PRO A 158 9.17 7.58 -4.55
N TRP A 159 9.10 8.59 -3.69
CA TRP A 159 7.86 9.08 -3.05
C TRP A 159 6.94 9.89 -3.97
N GLU A 160 7.28 10.10 -5.24
CA GLU A 160 6.42 10.76 -6.23
C GLU A 160 5.65 9.75 -7.09
N LYS A 161 6.03 8.46 -7.05
CA LYS A 161 5.42 7.42 -7.89
C LYS A 161 4.15 6.85 -7.25
N PRO A 162 3.09 6.58 -8.03
CA PRO A 162 1.78 6.22 -7.47
C PRO A 162 1.76 4.99 -6.55
N ASN A 163 2.38 3.86 -6.95
CA ASN A 163 2.35 2.66 -6.11
C ASN A 163 3.27 2.80 -4.90
N ASN A 164 4.39 3.52 -5.05
CA ASN A 164 5.28 3.83 -3.93
C ASN A 164 4.62 4.70 -2.87
N ILE A 165 3.77 5.68 -3.24
CA ILE A 165 3.02 6.47 -2.26
C ILE A 165 2.18 5.54 -1.37
N LEU A 166 1.46 4.60 -1.99
CA LEU A 166 0.66 3.62 -1.25
C LEU A 166 1.53 2.65 -0.45
N ALA A 167 2.66 2.21 -0.99
CA ALA A 167 3.64 1.39 -0.30
C ALA A 167 4.21 2.10 0.95
N LEU A 168 4.54 3.38 0.88
CA LEU A 168 4.98 4.19 2.03
C LEU A 168 3.89 4.26 3.10
N CYS A 169 2.63 4.42 2.71
CA CYS A 169 1.50 4.37 3.64
C CYS A 169 1.37 2.99 4.31
N TYR A 170 1.55 1.87 3.59
CA TYR A 170 1.57 0.54 4.19
C TYR A 170 2.74 0.36 5.16
N LEU A 171 3.94 0.77 4.77
CA LEU A 171 5.15 0.67 5.61
C LEU A 171 5.01 1.49 6.89
N ARG A 172 4.41 2.69 6.82
CA ARG A 172 4.10 3.50 8.00
C ARG A 172 3.02 2.84 8.87
N ALA A 173 1.96 2.31 8.26
CA ALA A 173 0.89 1.63 8.99
C ALA A 173 1.36 0.36 9.70
N LEU A 174 2.34 -0.37 9.15
CA LEU A 174 2.93 -1.56 9.79
C LEU A 174 3.77 -1.25 11.05
N ARG A 175 4.15 0.01 11.27
CA ARG A 175 4.95 0.45 12.44
C ARG A 175 4.10 0.97 13.60
N ARG A 176 2.79 1.12 13.39
CA ARG A 176 1.81 1.65 14.35
C ARG A 176 1.00 0.52 14.97
#